data_AF-A0A819ZYI4-F1
#
_entry.id   AF-A0A819ZYI4-F1
#
_cell.length_a   1.000
_cell.length_b   1.000
_cell.length_c   1.000
_cell.angle_alpha   90.00
_cell.angle_beta   90.00
_cell.angle_gamma   90.00
#
_symmetry.space_group_name_H-M   'P 1'
#
loop_
_entity.id
_entity.type
_entity.pdbx_description
1 polymer ?
#
loop_
_entity_poly.entity_id
_entity_poly.type
_entity_poly.pdbx_seq_one_letter_code
_entity_poly.pdbx_strand_id
1 'polypeptide(L)'
;MNVMDVYFFKILVTLTLVLNSVIGSHFRGGIVTWRAWNTNPSGATASILIHQRFSWRRDYWGTSSVCTNQTIAQQWLVGSGTGSLTCVAGGNCASLSSINADVKCTDYSALANCASGERYDNRTLAINRTYIVTFTSSAWMLLAIGGNSY
;
A
#
# COMPACT_ATOMS: atom_id res chain seq x y z
N MET A 1 40.88 -21.54 -10.88
CA MET A 1 39.93 -20.41 -10.97
C MET A 1 40.75 -19.18 -11.34
N ASN A 2 40.60 -18.67 -12.57
CA ASN A 2 41.44 -17.56 -13.02
C ASN A 2 40.99 -16.27 -12.36
N VAL A 3 41.95 -15.38 -12.13
CA VAL A 3 41.72 -14.08 -11.48
C VAL A 3 40.61 -13.28 -12.19
N MET A 4 40.50 -13.42 -13.52
CA MET A 4 39.44 -12.81 -14.35
C MET A 4 38.03 -13.32 -14.04
N ASP A 5 37.86 -14.60 -13.69
CA ASP A 5 36.55 -15.20 -13.38
C ASP A 5 35.97 -14.63 -12.08
N VAL A 6 36.85 -14.33 -11.11
CA VAL A 6 36.46 -13.76 -9.81
C VAL A 6 35.99 -12.32 -9.96
N TYR A 7 36.63 -11.52 -10.82
CA TYR A 7 36.21 -10.14 -11.07
C TYR A 7 34.90 -10.08 -11.86
N PHE A 8 34.72 -10.95 -12.85
CA PHE A 8 33.47 -11.01 -13.61
C PHE A 8 32.29 -11.42 -12.72
N PHE A 9 32.47 -12.42 -11.86
CA PHE A 9 31.46 -12.83 -10.89
C PHE A 9 31.13 -11.72 -9.89
N LYS A 10 32.14 -11.00 -9.37
CA LYS A 10 31.92 -9.85 -8.48
C LYS A 10 31.19 -8.70 -9.16
N ILE A 11 31.52 -8.39 -10.41
CA ILE A 11 30.82 -7.37 -11.21
C ILE A 11 29.36 -7.78 -11.44
N LEU A 12 29.11 -9.03 -11.82
CA LEU A 12 27.75 -9.54 -12.07
C LEU A 12 26.90 -9.54 -10.79
N VAL A 13 27.46 -9.96 -9.65
CA VAL A 13 26.79 -9.97 -8.34
C VAL A 13 26.54 -8.55 -7.82
N THR A 14 27.51 -7.64 -8.01
CA THR A 14 27.32 -6.23 -7.63
C THR A 14 26.24 -5.61 -8.51
N LEU A 15 26.28 -5.81 -9.83
CA LEU A 15 25.30 -5.30 -10.78
C LEU A 15 23.89 -5.81 -10.49
N THR A 16 23.71 -7.09 -10.10
CA THR A 16 22.39 -7.61 -9.68
C THR A 16 21.95 -7.08 -8.31
N LEU A 17 22.86 -6.80 -7.38
CA LEU A 17 22.53 -6.22 -6.08
C LEU A 17 22.16 -4.73 -6.16
N VAL A 18 22.83 -3.93 -6.99
CA VAL A 18 22.49 -2.49 -7.19
C VAL A 18 21.36 -2.25 -8.20
N LEU A 19 21.00 -3.21 -9.05
CA LEU A 19 19.86 -3.10 -9.97
C LEU A 19 18.53 -3.59 -9.37
N ASN A 20 18.41 -3.72 -8.05
CA ASN A 20 17.10 -3.77 -7.40
C ASN A 20 16.43 -2.38 -7.51
N SER A 21 16.05 -2.00 -8.73
CA SER A 21 15.17 -0.86 -8.96
C SER A 21 13.83 -1.19 -8.31
N VAL A 22 13.56 -0.59 -7.15
CA VAL A 22 12.19 -0.51 -6.67
C VAL A 22 11.45 0.35 -7.70
N ILE A 23 10.53 -0.25 -8.46
CA ILE A 23 9.71 0.48 -9.44
C ILE A 23 8.68 1.30 -8.67
N GLY A 24 9.15 2.45 -8.17
CA GLY A 24 8.38 3.40 -7.38
C GLY A 24 7.58 4.36 -8.23
N SER A 25 6.78 3.86 -9.16
CA SER A 25 6.13 4.71 -10.15
C SER A 25 4.70 5.10 -9.83
N HIS A 26 4.09 4.54 -8.77
CA HIS A 26 2.63 4.48 -8.74
C HIS A 26 1.92 4.63 -7.39
N PHE A 27 2.53 4.38 -6.22
CA PHE A 27 1.93 4.78 -4.95
C PHE A 27 2.31 6.22 -4.61
N ARG A 28 1.32 7.12 -4.50
CA ARG A 28 1.52 8.55 -4.20
C ARG A 28 1.37 8.90 -2.73
N GLY A 29 1.09 7.90 -1.88
CA GLY A 29 0.88 8.08 -0.45
C GLY A 29 -0.59 7.96 -0.05
N GLY A 30 -0.84 8.22 1.22
CA GLY A 30 -2.18 8.25 1.76
C GLY A 30 -2.21 8.14 3.28
N ILE A 31 -3.40 7.90 3.82
CA ILE A 31 -3.68 7.95 5.25
C ILE A 31 -4.43 6.68 5.65
N VAL A 32 -4.04 6.12 6.79
CA VAL A 32 -4.77 5.06 7.47
C VAL A 32 -5.28 5.64 8.79
N THR A 33 -6.59 5.61 8.99
CA THR A 33 -7.21 5.95 10.26
C THR A 33 -8.04 4.78 10.76
N TRP A 34 -8.35 4.78 12.05
CA TRP A 34 -9.23 3.78 12.63
C TRP A 34 -10.08 4.40 13.75
N ARG A 35 -11.22 3.77 14.01
CA ARG A 35 -12.09 4.09 15.15
C ARG A 35 -12.78 2.85 15.68
N ALA A 36 -13.22 2.87 16.94
CA ALA A 36 -14.13 1.87 17.45
C ALA A 36 -15.43 1.88 16.64
N TRP A 37 -15.86 0.71 16.18
CA TRP A 37 -17.15 0.54 15.49
C TRP A 37 -18.27 0.28 16.48
N ASN A 38 -18.02 -0.56 17.48
CA ASN A 38 -18.87 -0.67 18.66
C ASN A 38 -18.16 -0.01 19.86
N THR A 39 -18.80 0.98 20.46
CA THR A 39 -18.24 1.72 21.60
C THR A 39 -18.38 0.99 22.94
N ASN A 40 -19.21 -0.07 23.00
CA ASN A 40 -19.45 -0.83 24.22
C ASN A 40 -19.43 -2.34 23.95
N PRO A 41 -18.26 -2.94 23.68
CA PRO A 41 -18.15 -4.37 23.41
C PRO A 41 -18.51 -5.20 24.65
N SER A 42 -19.51 -6.08 24.55
CA SER A 42 -19.81 -7.08 25.57
C SER A 42 -19.05 -8.37 25.27
N GLY A 43 -17.80 -8.48 25.72
CA GLY A 43 -17.00 -9.71 25.59
C GLY A 43 -15.50 -9.47 25.50
N ALA A 44 -14.77 -10.47 24.99
CA ALA A 44 -13.31 -10.42 24.85
C ALA A 44 -12.82 -9.70 23.58
N THR A 45 -13.73 -9.19 22.75
CA THR A 45 -13.42 -8.61 21.44
C THR A 45 -14.15 -7.29 21.18
N ALA A 46 -13.49 -6.37 20.49
CA ALA A 46 -14.04 -5.12 20.00
C ALA A 46 -13.96 -5.08 18.47
N SER A 47 -14.96 -4.48 17.84
CA SER A 47 -14.97 -4.20 16.40
C SER A 47 -14.44 -2.79 16.16
N ILE A 48 -13.52 -2.68 15.21
CA ILE A 48 -12.98 -1.41 14.74
C ILE A 48 -13.30 -1.23 13.26
N LEU A 49 -13.47 0.02 12.85
CA LEU A 49 -13.51 0.39 11.45
C LEU A 49 -12.17 0.99 11.08
N ILE A 50 -11.47 0.34 10.16
CA ILE A 50 -10.25 0.85 9.54
C ILE A 50 -10.66 1.59 8.26
N HIS A 51 -10.12 2.78 8.07
CA HIS A 51 -10.32 3.59 6.88
C HIS A 51 -8.97 3.85 6.21
N GLN A 52 -8.89 3.49 4.94
CA GLN A 52 -7.74 3.74 4.07
C GLN A 52 -8.15 4.77 3.03
N ARG A 53 -7.38 5.85 2.91
CA ARG A 53 -7.47 6.79 1.80
C ARG A 53 -6.13 6.85 1.12
N PHE A 54 -6.02 6.26 -0.07
CA PHE A 54 -4.77 6.14 -0.81
C PHE A 54 -4.87 6.83 -2.17
N SER A 55 -3.73 7.34 -2.61
CA SER A 55 -3.56 7.96 -3.91
C SER A 55 -2.54 7.20 -4.73
N TRP A 56 -2.87 7.01 -6.00
CA TRP A 56 -2.11 6.23 -6.96
C TRP A 56 -1.86 7.03 -8.23
N ARG A 57 -0.88 6.63 -9.02
CA ARG A 57 -0.73 7.05 -10.40
C ARG A 57 -1.90 6.49 -11.21
N ARG A 58 -2.60 7.35 -11.95
CA ARG A 58 -3.90 7.03 -12.56
C ARG A 58 -3.81 6.04 -13.72
N ASP A 59 -2.78 6.16 -14.55
CA ASP A 59 -2.56 5.33 -15.75
C ASP A 59 -1.67 4.10 -15.48
N TYR A 60 -1.37 3.79 -14.21
CA TYR A 60 -0.54 2.65 -13.87
C TYR A 60 -1.30 1.34 -14.08
N TRP A 61 -0.69 0.39 -14.79
CA TRP A 61 -1.23 -0.95 -15.09
C TRP A 61 -2.38 -1.03 -16.12
N GLY A 62 -2.51 -0.04 -17.01
CA GLY A 62 -3.48 -0.11 -18.12
C GLY A 62 -4.94 0.10 -17.69
N THR A 63 -5.89 -0.20 -18.58
CA THR A 63 -7.30 0.28 -18.49
C THR A 63 -8.13 -0.33 -17.35
N SER A 64 -7.73 -1.47 -16.77
CA SER A 64 -8.49 -2.14 -15.70
C SER A 64 -8.33 -1.51 -14.31
N SER A 65 -7.39 -0.56 -14.15
CA SER A 65 -7.05 0.09 -12.87
C SER A 65 -7.22 1.62 -12.90
N VAL A 66 -7.64 2.17 -14.05
CA VAL A 66 -7.72 3.63 -14.25
C VAL A 66 -8.96 4.20 -13.59
N CYS A 67 -8.76 5.23 -12.77
CA CYS A 67 -9.90 6.01 -12.31
C CYS A 67 -10.46 6.95 -13.38
N THR A 68 -11.76 6.84 -13.62
CA THR A 68 -12.60 7.66 -14.50
C THR A 68 -13.94 7.98 -13.82
N ASN A 69 -14.75 8.82 -14.45
CA ASN A 69 -16.12 9.06 -13.98
C ASN A 69 -16.94 7.76 -13.87
N GLN A 70 -16.73 6.81 -14.79
CA GLN A 70 -17.40 5.52 -14.75
C GLN A 70 -16.95 4.68 -13.56
N THR A 71 -15.64 4.59 -13.29
CA THR A 71 -15.14 3.80 -12.16
C THR A 71 -15.56 4.38 -10.82
N ILE A 72 -15.70 5.70 -10.71
CA ILE A 72 -16.27 6.36 -9.53
C ILE A 72 -17.74 5.96 -9.35
N ALA A 73 -18.55 6.08 -10.41
CA ALA A 73 -19.97 5.72 -10.38
C ALA A 73 -20.19 4.24 -10.02
N GLN A 74 -19.32 3.36 -10.51
CA GLN A 74 -19.39 1.92 -10.27
C GLN A 74 -18.63 1.46 -9.03
N GLN A 75 -17.98 2.39 -8.30
CA GLN A 75 -17.20 2.10 -7.09
C GLN A 75 -16.11 1.04 -7.32
N TRP A 76 -15.48 1.06 -8.50
CA TRP A 76 -14.44 0.12 -8.86
C TRP A 76 -13.16 0.37 -8.06
N LEU A 77 -12.43 -0.72 -7.80
CA LEU A 77 -11.13 -0.66 -7.15
C LEU A 77 -10.09 -0.07 -8.08
N VAL A 78 -9.30 0.85 -7.55
CA VAL A 78 -8.13 1.45 -8.18
C VAL A 78 -6.95 1.33 -7.24
N GLY A 79 -5.79 1.11 -7.85
CA GLY A 79 -4.57 0.84 -7.13
C GLY A 79 -3.60 0.09 -8.01
N SER A 80 -2.64 -0.57 -7.39
CA SER A 80 -1.57 -1.25 -8.10
C SER A 80 -1.78 -2.74 -8.25
N GLY A 81 -2.86 -3.30 -7.67
CA GLY A 81 -2.99 -4.73 -7.47
C GLY A 81 -1.97 -5.29 -6.47
N THR A 82 -1.17 -4.43 -5.84
CA THR A 82 -0.14 -4.80 -4.89
C THR A 82 -0.21 -3.95 -3.62
N GLY A 83 0.37 -4.50 -2.57
CA GLY A 83 0.46 -3.85 -1.29
C GLY A 83 -0.77 -4.08 -0.42
N SER A 84 -0.52 -4.04 0.87
CA SER A 84 -1.53 -4.32 1.86
C SER A 84 -1.23 -3.63 3.18
N LEU A 85 -2.28 -3.41 3.95
CA LEU A 85 -2.18 -3.11 5.36
C LEU A 85 -2.03 -4.45 6.12
N THR A 86 -0.87 -4.64 6.75
CA THR A 86 -0.47 -5.93 7.35
C THR A 86 -0.13 -5.74 8.83
N CYS A 87 -0.60 -6.65 9.68
CA CYS A 87 -0.17 -6.72 11.08
C CYS A 87 1.26 -7.27 11.15
N VAL A 88 2.18 -6.52 11.74
CA VAL A 88 3.61 -6.87 11.80
C VAL A 88 4.12 -7.16 13.20
N ALA A 89 3.40 -6.71 14.23
CA ALA A 89 3.73 -6.96 15.62
C ALA A 89 2.52 -6.69 16.53
N GLY A 90 2.63 -7.08 17.79
CA GLY A 90 1.55 -6.95 18.78
C GLY A 90 0.96 -8.30 19.18
N GLY A 91 -0.32 -8.34 19.54
CA GLY A 91 -1.07 -9.54 19.87
C GLY A 91 -1.21 -10.52 18.68
N ASN A 92 -2.19 -11.42 18.74
CA ASN A 92 -2.39 -12.42 17.69
C ASN A 92 -2.78 -11.77 16.34
N CYS A 93 -1.78 -11.47 15.49
CA CYS A 93 -1.98 -10.90 14.15
C CYS A 93 -2.88 -11.74 13.24
N ALA A 94 -3.20 -13.00 13.59
CA ALA A 94 -4.18 -13.80 12.85
C ALA A 94 -5.58 -13.17 12.84
N SER A 95 -5.95 -12.36 13.85
CA SER A 95 -7.25 -11.67 13.88
C SER A 95 -7.32 -10.46 12.95
N LEU A 96 -6.19 -9.95 12.48
CA LEU A 96 -6.10 -8.86 11.52
C LEU A 96 -5.44 -9.37 10.24
N SER A 97 -6.21 -10.09 9.43
CA SER A 97 -5.76 -10.50 8.10
C SER A 97 -5.45 -9.29 7.23
N SER A 98 -4.50 -9.48 6.31
CA SER A 98 -4.07 -8.46 5.36
C SER A 98 -5.25 -7.78 4.67
N ILE A 99 -5.19 -6.45 4.57
CA ILE A 99 -6.19 -5.63 3.88
C ILE A 99 -5.58 -5.10 2.60
N ASN A 100 -6.19 -5.35 1.45
CA ASN A 100 -5.69 -4.85 0.17
C ASN A 100 -5.62 -3.31 0.20
N ALA A 101 -4.56 -2.76 -0.38
CA ALA A 101 -4.36 -1.33 -0.57
C ALA A 101 -5.16 -0.74 -1.75
N ASP A 102 -5.71 -1.57 -2.63
CA ASP A 102 -6.61 -1.09 -3.66
C ASP A 102 -7.89 -0.51 -3.02
N VAL A 103 -8.24 0.69 -3.44
CA VAL A 103 -9.31 1.51 -2.86
C VAL A 103 -10.40 1.76 -3.89
N LYS A 104 -11.64 1.98 -3.45
CA LYS A 104 -12.71 2.38 -4.39
C LYS A 104 -12.43 3.78 -4.88
N CYS A 105 -12.43 4.01 -6.19
CA CYS A 105 -12.09 5.35 -6.67
C CYS A 105 -13.15 6.38 -6.24
N THR A 106 -12.67 7.51 -5.72
CA THR A 106 -13.49 8.65 -5.34
C THR A 106 -13.17 9.89 -6.17
N ASP A 107 -11.94 10.04 -6.65
CA ASP A 107 -11.53 11.21 -7.42
C ASP A 107 -10.29 10.95 -8.30
N TYR A 108 -10.07 11.76 -9.33
CA TYR A 108 -8.88 11.69 -10.18
C TYR A 108 -8.55 13.02 -10.87
N SER A 109 -7.27 13.17 -11.25
CA SER A 109 -6.81 14.20 -12.17
C SER A 109 -6.08 13.56 -13.34
N ALA A 110 -6.62 13.73 -14.55
CA ALA A 110 -5.96 13.29 -15.77
C ALA A 110 -4.68 14.11 -16.02
N LEU A 111 -4.70 15.43 -15.77
CA LEU A 111 -3.57 16.34 -15.95
C LEU A 111 -2.41 16.00 -15.01
N ALA A 112 -2.70 15.76 -13.72
CA ALA A 112 -1.68 15.39 -12.74
C ALA A 112 -1.36 13.89 -12.73
N ASN A 113 -2.06 13.10 -13.57
CA ASN A 113 -1.97 11.65 -13.65
C ASN A 113 -2.04 10.98 -12.25
N CYS A 114 -3.10 11.31 -11.50
CA CYS A 114 -3.35 10.78 -10.17
C CYS A 114 -4.80 10.34 -10.00
N ALA A 115 -4.99 9.31 -9.20
CA ALA A 115 -6.28 8.78 -8.78
C ALA A 115 -6.26 8.64 -7.26
N SER A 116 -7.39 8.90 -6.61
CA SER A 116 -7.55 8.73 -5.17
C SER A 116 -8.80 7.92 -4.90
N GLY A 117 -8.75 7.16 -3.83
CA GLY A 117 -9.89 6.36 -3.42
C GLY A 117 -9.91 6.10 -1.94
N GLU A 118 -11.01 5.52 -1.51
CA GLU A 118 -11.23 5.16 -0.12
C GLU A 118 -11.70 3.71 0.03
N ARG A 119 -11.36 3.13 1.17
CA ARG A 119 -11.80 1.80 1.58
C ARG A 119 -12.04 1.79 3.08
N TYR A 120 -13.08 1.05 3.48
CA TYR A 120 -13.45 0.84 4.86
C TYR A 120 -13.51 -0.65 5.14
N ASP A 121 -12.85 -1.11 6.20
CA ASP A 121 -12.85 -2.51 6.62
C ASP A 121 -13.20 -2.62 8.10
N ASN A 122 -14.24 -3.40 8.39
CA ASN A 122 -14.60 -3.74 9.77
C ASN A 122 -13.77 -4.94 10.22
N ARG A 123 -13.09 -4.83 11.37
CA ARG A 123 -12.24 -5.87 11.93
C ARG A 123 -12.58 -6.09 13.39
N THR A 124 -12.67 -7.36 13.80
CA THR A 124 -12.89 -7.74 15.19
C THR A 124 -11.58 -8.17 15.83
N LEU A 125 -11.17 -7.45 16.87
CA LEU A 125 -9.90 -7.61 17.56
C LEU A 125 -10.13 -7.99 19.02
N ALA A 126 -9.26 -8.83 19.57
CA ALA A 126 -9.27 -9.11 21.00
C ALA A 126 -8.94 -7.84 21.81
N ILE A 127 -9.73 -7.59 22.85
CA ILE A 127 -9.52 -6.53 23.83
C ILE A 127 -8.31 -6.90 24.70
N ASN A 128 -7.62 -5.90 25.26
CA ASN A 128 -6.38 -6.05 26.04
C ASN A 128 -5.16 -6.55 25.22
N ARG A 129 -5.11 -6.23 23.94
CA ARG A 129 -3.96 -6.49 23.05
C ARG A 129 -3.61 -5.22 22.28
N THR A 130 -2.32 -5.03 22.02
CA THR A 130 -1.82 -4.00 21.10
C THR A 130 -1.66 -4.62 19.72
N TYR A 131 -2.04 -3.92 18.65
CA TYR A 131 -1.82 -4.34 17.27
C TYR A 131 -1.01 -3.27 16.56
N ILE A 132 0.10 -3.67 15.94
CA ILE A 132 0.94 -2.79 15.14
C ILE A 132 0.73 -3.19 13.69
N VAL A 133 0.15 -2.27 12.94
CA VAL A 133 -0.26 -2.49 11.56
C VAL A 133 0.48 -1.48 10.69
N THR A 134 1.08 -1.97 9.61
CA THR A 134 1.83 -1.13 8.67
C THR A 134 1.40 -1.41 7.25
N PHE A 135 1.48 -0.39 6.40
CA PHE A 135 1.33 -0.59 4.97
C PHE A 135 2.63 -1.19 4.41
N THR A 136 2.50 -2.32 3.75
CA THR A 136 3.59 -3.06 3.12
C THR A 136 3.34 -3.10 1.62
N SER A 137 4.28 -2.64 0.80
CA SER A 137 4.17 -2.71 -0.66
C SER A 137 5.54 -2.65 -1.33
N SER A 138 5.62 -3.12 -2.57
CA SER A 138 6.75 -2.90 -3.50
C SER A 138 6.58 -1.62 -4.36
N ALA A 139 5.48 -0.88 -4.16
CA ALA A 139 4.97 0.20 -5.02
C ALA A 139 5.45 1.63 -4.70
N TRP A 140 6.30 1.79 -3.68
CA TRP A 140 6.63 3.09 -3.10
C TRP A 140 7.35 4.02 -4.07
N MET A 141 6.87 5.26 -4.23
CA MET A 141 7.68 6.32 -4.84
C MET A 141 9.03 6.45 -4.14
N LEU A 142 10.12 6.50 -4.92
CA LEU A 142 11.42 6.91 -4.39
C LEU A 142 11.28 8.32 -3.82
N LEU A 143 11.51 8.48 -2.52
CA LEU A 143 11.68 9.81 -1.96
C LEU A 143 12.97 10.41 -2.53
N ALA A 144 12.85 11.51 -3.27
CA ALA A 144 13.98 12.39 -3.50
C ALA A 144 14.31 13.10 -2.17
N ILE A 145 15.30 12.61 -1.43
CA ILE A 145 15.83 13.32 -0.26
C ILE A 145 16.52 14.58 -0.79
N GLY A 146 16.05 15.76 -0.35
CA GLY A 146 16.65 17.04 -0.70
C GLY A 146 16.04 17.75 -1.90
N GLY A 147 14.87 17.32 -2.41
CA GLY A 147 14.05 18.06 -3.37
C GLY A 147 14.87 18.66 -4.51
N ASN A 148 15.22 17.83 -5.50
CA ASN A 148 15.98 18.22 -6.70
C ASN A 148 15.76 19.69 -7.04
N SER A 149 16.80 20.49 -6.79
CA SER A 149 16.83 21.93 -6.95
C SER A 149 16.12 22.33 -8.24
N TYR A 150 14.96 22.96 -8.10
CA TYR A 150 14.27 23.68 -9.18
C TYR A 150 14.86 25.07 -9.29
#